data_AF-A0A7C6UPG6-F1
#
_entry.id   AF-A0A7C6UPG6-F1
#
_cell.length_a   1.000
_cell.length_b   1.000
_cell.length_c   1.000
_cell.angle_alpha   90.00
_cell.angle_beta   90.00
_cell.angle_gamma   90.00
#
_symmetry.space_group_name_H-M   'P 1'
#
loop_
_entity.id
_entity.type
_entity.pdbx_description
1 polymer ?
#
loop_
_entity_poly.entity_id
_entity_poly.type
_entity_poly.pdbx_seq_one_letter_code
_entity_poly.pdbx_strand_id
1 'polypeptide(L)' 'MGLLRLFSGFIEITAGIMMIYFHNIETALKINALLALIGPLMMIIVTSLGLIGIAGNVSLEKMLLILCGVVLIFFAINKL' A
#
# COMPACT_ATOMS: atom_id res chain seq x y z
N MET A 1 2.18 -13.26 1.90
CA MET A 1 1.24 -12.12 1.91
C MET A 1 0.91 -11.63 3.32
N GLY A 2 0.33 -12.46 4.20
CA GLY A 2 -0.13 -12.02 5.52
C GLY A 2 0.92 -11.31 6.38
N LEU A 3 2.14 -11.87 6.48
CA LEU A 3 3.25 -11.24 7.23
C LEU A 3 3.60 -9.83 6.74
N LEU A 4 3.54 -9.59 5.42
CA LEU A 4 3.80 -8.26 4.86
C LEU A 4 2.72 -7.25 5.25
N ARG A 5 1.47 -7.68 5.42
CA ARG A 5 0.41 -6.80 5.93
C ARG A 5 0.56 -6.50 7.41
N LEU A 6 0.97 -7.47 8.22
CA LEU A 6 1.31 -7.23 9.61
C LEU A 6 2.48 -6.25 9.73
N PHE A 7 3.52 -6.42 8.91
CA PHE A 7 4.66 -5.51 8.87
C PHE A 7 4.27 -4.08 8.45
N SER A 8 3.46 -3.94 7.39
CA SER A 8 2.93 -2.63 6.98
C SER A 8 2.08 -1.97 8.07
N GLY A 9 1.19 -2.74 8.72
CA GLY A 9 0.38 -2.22 9.81
C GLY A 9 1.24 -1.78 11.00
N PHE A 10 2.32 -2.51 11.29
CA PHE A 10 3.27 -2.11 12.32
C PHE A 10 3.97 -0.78 12.00
N ILE A 11 4.32 -0.53 10.73
CA ILE A 11 4.88 0.75 10.29
C ILE A 11 3.87 1.89 10.52
N GLU A 12 2.60 1.69 10.15
CA GLU A 12 1.55 2.71 10.35
C GLU A 12 1.31 3.01 11.83
N ILE A 13 1.20 1.98 12.67
CA ILE A 13 1.04 2.16 14.12
C ILE A 13 2.24 2.92 14.69
N THR A 14 3.45 2.53 14.30
CA THR A 14 4.69 3.17 14.79
C THR A 14 4.75 4.64 14.36
N ALA A 15 4.40 4.95 13.12
CA ALA A 15 4.33 6.32 12.62
C ALA A 15 3.28 7.14 13.40
N GLY A 16 2.09 6.59 13.62
CA GLY A 16 1.04 7.24 14.41
C GLY A 16 1.47 7.52 15.86
N ILE A 17 2.14 6.56 16.50
CA ILE A 17 2.73 6.75 17.84
C ILE A 17 3.75 7.89 17.83
N MET A 18 4.65 7.94 16.84
CA MET A 18 5.62 9.03 16.71
C MET A 18 4.93 10.39 16.52
N MET A 19 3.89 10.47 15.68
CA MET A 19 3.13 11.71 15.49
C MET A 19 2.54 12.24 16.80
N ILE A 20 2.01 11.35 17.65
CA ILE A 20 1.49 11.71 18.98
C ILE A 20 2.64 12.12 19.91
N TYR A 21 3.72 11.33 19.95
CA TYR A 21 4.85 11.54 20.85
C TYR A 21 5.55 12.89 20.67
N PHE A 22 5.73 13.36 19.43
CA PHE A 22 6.43 14.61 19.17
C PHE A 22 5.60 15.86 19.42
N HIS A 23 4.27 15.75 19.59
CA HIS A 23 3.35 16.86 19.85
C HIS A 23 3.55 18.10 18.93
N ASN A 24 4.03 17.89 17.70
CA ASN A 24 4.38 18.95 16.76
C ASN A 24 3.76 18.63 15.40
N ILE A 25 2.91 19.54 14.91
CA ILE A 25 2.16 19.39 13.67
C ILE A 25 3.11 19.28 12.47
N GLU A 26 4.17 20.08 12.41
CA GLU A 26 5.14 20.04 11.31
C GLU A 26 5.88 18.69 11.27
N THR A 27 6.29 18.17 12.42
CA THR A 27 6.88 16.83 12.52
C THR A 27 5.90 15.75 12.11
N ALA A 28 4.64 15.83 12.54
CA ALA A 28 3.60 14.89 12.15
C ALA A 28 3.35 14.89 10.63
N LEU A 29 3.34 16.07 10.00
CA LEU A 29 3.23 16.20 8.55
C LEU A 29 4.42 15.57 7.82
N LYS A 30 5.65 15.74 8.32
CA LYS A 30 6.85 15.10 7.75
C LYS A 30 6.76 13.57 7.83
N ILE A 31 6.33 13.03 8.96
CA ILE A 31 6.10 11.60 9.13
C ILE A 31 5.02 11.10 8.17
N ASN A 32 3.90 11.84 8.05
CA ASN A 32 2.80 11.46 7.17
C ASN A 32 3.19 11.51 5.69
N ALA A 33 4.01 12.46 5.28
CA ALA A 33 4.54 12.54 3.93
C ALA A 33 5.41 11.32 3.56
N LEU A 34 6.21 10.83 4.50
CA LEU A 34 6.94 9.57 4.33
C LEU A 34 5.99 8.36 4.29
N LEU A 35 4.99 8.35 5.18
CA LEU A 35 4.01 7.25 5.27
C LEU A 35 3.12 7.14 4.03
N ALA A 36 2.85 8.25 3.35
CA ALA A 36 2.06 8.30 2.12
C ALA A 36 2.62 7.40 1.00
N LEU A 37 3.93 7.10 1.02
CA LEU A 37 4.58 6.19 0.07
C LEU A 37 4.39 4.71 0.44
N ILE A 38 4.17 4.39 1.72
CA ILE A 38 4.05 3.01 2.20
C ILE A 38 2.79 2.34 1.65
N GLY A 39 1.65 3.04 1.64
CA GLY A 39 0.38 2.52 1.11
C GLY A 39 0.49 2.02 -0.34
N PRO A 40 0.89 2.88 -1.30
CA PRO A 40 1.10 2.49 -2.69
C PRO A 40 2.14 1.37 -2.88
N LEU A 41 3.27 1.43 -2.15
CA LEU A 41 4.30 0.40 -2.23
C LEU A 41 3.78 -0.97 -1.77
N MET A 42 3.10 -1.01 -0.63
CA MET A 42 2.52 -2.23 -0.08
C MET A 42 1.41 -2.76 -0.97
N MET A 43 0.63 -1.90 -1.62
CA MET A 43 -0.37 -2.29 -2.61
C MET A 43 0.29 -3.06 -3.77
N ILE A 44 1.39 -2.56 -4.35
CA ILE A 44 2.09 -3.24 -5.45
C ILE A 44 2.61 -4.60 -4.99
N ILE A 45 3.37 -4.63 -3.90
CA ILE A 45 4.06 -5.85 -3.46
C ILE A 45 3.04 -6.94 -3.09
N VAL A 46 2.05 -6.60 -2.27
CA VAL A 46 1.09 -7.58 -1.76
C VAL A 46 0.14 -8.06 -2.85
N THR A 47 -0.32 -7.17 -3.73
CA THR A 47 -1.18 -7.57 -4.86
C THR A 47 -0.43 -8.45 -5.84
N SER A 48 0.83 -8.10 -6.15
CA SER A 48 1.67 -8.92 -7.05
C SER A 48 1.91 -10.31 -6.48
N LEU A 49 2.28 -10.42 -5.20
CA LEU A 49 2.45 -11.71 -4.53
C LEU A 49 1.14 -12.52 -4.48
N GLY A 50 0.02 -11.86 -4.25
CA GLY A 50 -1.30 -12.48 -4.28
C GLY A 50 -1.63 -13.05 -5.66
N LEU A 51 -1.38 -12.27 -6.73
CA LEU A 51 -1.59 -12.69 -8.11
C LEU A 51 -0.70 -13.87 -8.49
N ILE A 52 0.60 -13.81 -8.17
CA ILE A 52 1.54 -14.91 -8.42
C ILE A 52 1.06 -16.19 -7.73
N GLY A 53 0.55 -16.09 -6.49
CA GLY A 53 0.03 -17.23 -5.75
C GLY A 53 -1.22 -17.89 -6.36
N ILE A 54 -2.01 -17.15 -7.14
CA ILE A 54 -3.23 -17.64 -7.80
C ILE A 54 -3.10 -17.79 -9.32
N ALA A 55 -1.94 -17.45 -9.90
CA ALA A 55 -1.75 -17.34 -11.35
C ALA A 55 -2.08 -18.62 -12.13
N GLY A 56 -1.86 -19.80 -11.54
CA GLY A 56 -2.21 -21.09 -12.16
C GLY A 56 -3.69 -21.50 -12.03
N ASN A 57 -4.47 -20.79 -11.19
CA ASN A 57 -5.86 -21.14 -10.87
C ASN A 57 -6.88 -20.10 -11.38
N VAL A 58 -6.41 -19.04 -12.03
CA VAL A 58 -7.22 -17.89 -12.45
C VAL A 58 -7.11 -17.71 -13.95
N SER A 59 -8.24 -17.51 -14.63
CA SER A 59 -8.27 -17.26 -16.08
C SER A 59 -7.56 -15.94 -16.42
N LEU A 60 -6.98 -15.89 -17.62
CA LEU A 60 -6.27 -14.70 -18.12
C LEU A 60 -7.16 -13.44 -18.12
N GLU A 61 -8.46 -13.58 -18.43
CA GLU A 61 -9.45 -12.49 -18.38
C GLU A 61 -9.56 -11.86 -16.99
N LYS A 62 -9.67 -12.69 -15.94
CA LYS A 62 -9.74 -12.22 -14.56
C LYS A 62 -8.45 -11.52 -14.14
N MET A 63 -7.31 -12.03 -14.59
CA MET A 63 -6.01 -11.42 -14.32
C MET A 63 -5.89 -10.03 -15.00
N LEU A 64 -6.33 -9.89 -16.24
CA LEU A 64 -6.38 -8.61 -16.95
C LEU A 64 -7.30 -7.59 -16.25
N LEU A 65 -8.47 -8.03 -15.76
CA LEU A 65 -9.38 -7.17 -14.99
C LEU A 65 -8.74 -6.68 -13.69
N ILE A 66 -8.05 -7.55 -12.95
CA ILE A 66 -7.37 -7.15 -11.71
C ILE A 66 -6.25 -6.14 -12.01
N LEU A 67 -5.44 -6.40 -13.03
CA LEU A 67 -4.38 -5.48 -13.45
C LEU A 67 -4.95 -4.12 -13.90
N CYS A 68 -6.07 -4.12 -14.62
CA CYS A 68 -6.78 -2.89 -14.98
C CYS A 68 -7.19 -2.09 -13.74
N GLY A 69 -7.77 -2.76 -12.73
CA GLY A 69 -8.11 -2.12 -11.45
C GLY A 69 -6.90 -1.49 -10.75
N VAL A 70 -5.77 -2.20 -10.70
CA VAL A 70 -4.52 -1.68 -10.14
C VAL A 70 -4.06 -0.43 -10.90
N VAL A 71 -4.06 -0.47 -12.24
CA VAL A 71 -3.69 0.68 -13.09
C VAL A 71 -4.63 1.87 -12.86
N LEU A 72 -5.94 1.63 -12.72
CA LEU A 72 -6.92 2.69 -12.45
C LEU A 72 -6.68 3.38 -11.11
N ILE A 73 -6.29 2.65 -10.06
CA ILE A 73 -5.93 3.24 -8.76
C ILE A 73 -4.75 4.21 -8.93
N PHE A 74 -3.69 3.77 -9.62
CA PHE A 74 -2.51 4.62 -9.86
C PHE A 74 -2.80 5.81 -10.78
N PHE A 75 -3.64 5.62 -11.79
CA PHE A 75 -4.07 6.69 -12.68
C PHE A 75 -4.86 7.75 -11.90
N ALA A 76 -5.77 7.34 -11.02
CA ALA A 76 -6.55 8.27 -10.20
C ALA A 76 -5.65 9.05 -9.21
N ILE A 77 -4.68 8.39 -8.59
CA ILE A 77 -3.77 9.04 -7.61
C ILE A 77 -2.84 10.06 -8.30
N ASN A 78 -2.32 9.78 -9.50
CA ASN A 78 -1.36 10.66 -10.20
C ASN A 78 -2.01 11.82 -10.98
N LYS A 79 -3.34 11.86 -11.12
CA LYS A 79 -4.04 12.88 -11.90
C LYS A 79 -4.68 13.98 -11.03
N LEU A 80 -4.35 14.01 -9.74
CA LEU A 80 -4.62 15.09 -8.78
C LEU A 80 -3.41 16.02 -8.70
#